data_AF-A0AAD3P2P5-F1
#
_entry.id   AF-A0AAD3P2P5-F1
#
_cell.length_a   1.000
_cell.length_b   1.000
_cell.length_c   1.000
_cell.angle_alpha   90.00
_cell.angle_beta   90.00
_cell.angle_gamma   90.00
#
_symmetry.space_group_name_H-M   'P 1'
#
loop_
_entity.id
_entity.type
_entity.pdbx_description
1 polymer ?
#
loop_
_entity_poly.entity_id
_entity_poly.type
_entity_poly.pdbx_seq_one_letter_code
_entity_poly.pdbx_strand_id
1 'polypeptide(L)'
;MRLAIVRTFHTSFMEPALIRLEAVLAATEIRTKSILVISNVDGQPHAQPATIKKLLAHQEIASKTILSIGLKKSNELGPGKE
;
A
#
# COMPACT_ATOMS: atom_id res chain seq x y z
N MET A 1 -5.10 12.64 -21.85
CA MET A 1 -5.11 13.25 -20.51
C MET A 1 -3.70 13.18 -19.94
N ARG A 2 -3.13 14.31 -19.51
CA ARG A 2 -1.83 14.38 -18.84
C ARG A 2 -2.10 14.69 -17.38
N LEU A 3 -1.75 13.78 -16.48
CA LEU A 3 -1.91 14.00 -15.04
C LEU A 3 -0.88 15.04 -14.59
N ALA A 4 -1.30 16.10 -13.92
CA ALA A 4 -0.42 17.09 -13.32
C ALA A 4 0.17 16.51 -12.03
N ILE A 5 1.24 15.72 -12.13
CA ILE A 5 1.92 15.13 -10.97
C ILE A 5 3.34 15.69 -10.90
N VAL A 6 3.72 16.17 -9.72
CA VAL A 6 5.05 16.74 -9.44
C VAL A 6 6.14 15.65 -9.39
N ARG A 7 5.75 14.37 -9.25
CA ARG A 7 6.65 13.20 -9.20
C ARG A 7 6.00 11.97 -9.84
N THR A 8 6.82 11.10 -10.41
CA THR A 8 6.43 9.79 -10.97
C THR A 8 6.41 8.71 -9.89
N PHE A 9 5.23 8.36 -9.42
CA PHE A 9 5.00 7.20 -8.54
C PHE A 9 4.88 5.90 -9.36
N HIS A 10 5.11 4.72 -8.76
CA HIS A 10 5.03 3.42 -9.45
C HIS A 10 6.06 3.17 -10.56
N THR A 11 7.25 3.77 -10.43
CA THR A 11 8.38 3.56 -11.33
C THR A 11 9.66 3.24 -10.53
N SER A 12 10.64 2.57 -11.16
CA SER A 12 11.93 2.26 -10.52
C SER A 12 12.69 3.49 -10.03
N PHE A 13 12.39 4.68 -10.58
CA PHE A 13 12.92 5.96 -10.09
C PHE A 13 12.56 6.29 -8.62
N MET A 14 11.63 5.54 -8.01
CA MET A 14 11.27 5.65 -6.59
C MET A 14 12.18 4.83 -5.64
N GLU A 15 13.13 4.04 -6.15
CA GLU A 15 14.05 3.22 -5.32
C GLU A 15 14.79 4.01 -4.21
N PRO A 16 15.30 5.23 -4.43
CA PRO A 16 15.90 6.02 -3.35
C PRO A 16 14.91 6.49 -2.27
N ALA A 17 13.62 6.57 -2.60
CA ALA A 17 12.55 6.87 -1.64
C ALA A 17 12.12 5.61 -0.88
N LEU A 18 12.15 4.44 -1.53
CA LEU A 18 11.90 3.14 -0.91
C LEU A 18 12.84 2.90 0.26
N ILE A 19 14.14 3.09 0.09
CA ILE A 19 15.15 2.88 1.15
C ILE A 19 14.85 3.75 2.39
N ARG A 20 14.46 5.02 2.18
CA ARG A 20 14.10 5.92 3.27
C ARG A 20 12.81 5.48 3.97
N LEU A 21 11.82 5.03 3.19
CA LEU A 21 10.55 4.54 3.70
C LEU A 21 10.75 3.27 4.53
N GLU A 22 11.60 2.34 4.09
CA GLU A 22 11.94 1.12 4.83
C GLU A 22 12.59 1.44 6.18
N ALA A 23 13.52 2.40 6.23
CA ALA A 23 14.16 2.82 7.48
C ALA A 23 13.14 3.39 8.49
N VAL A 24 12.21 4.22 8.04
CA VAL A 24 11.15 4.78 8.90
C VAL A 24 10.16 3.69 9.33
N LEU A 25 9.79 2.77 8.43
CA LEU A 25 8.91 1.65 8.75
C LEU A 25 9.56 0.66 9.72
N ALA A 26 10.88 0.50 9.69
CA ALA A 26 11.62 -0.30 10.66
C ALA A 26 11.45 0.26 12.07
N ALA A 27 11.59 1.59 12.23
CA ALA A 27 11.46 2.29 13.51
C ALA A 27 10.01 2.43 14.01
N THR A 28 9.01 2.25 13.14
CA THR A 28 7.59 2.39 13.50
C THR A 28 7.04 1.12 14.15
N GLU A 29 6.43 1.20 15.33
CA GLU A 29 5.70 0.05 15.90
C GLU A 29 4.41 -0.21 15.11
N ILE A 30 4.30 -1.39 14.46
CA ILE A 30 3.03 -1.86 13.88
C ILE A 30 2.49 -2.95 14.79
N ARG A 31 1.34 -2.68 15.39
CA ARG A 31 0.64 -3.65 16.24
C ARG A 31 -0.16 -4.63 15.41
N THR A 32 -0.28 -5.85 15.92
CA THR A 32 -1.15 -6.87 15.33
C THR A 32 -2.58 -6.35 15.29
N LYS A 33 -3.15 -6.25 14.09
CA LYS A 33 -4.52 -5.78 13.90
C LYS A 33 -5.51 -6.94 14.03
N SER A 34 -6.64 -6.67 14.65
CA SER A 34 -7.78 -7.61 14.71
C SER A 34 -8.51 -7.77 13.36
N ILE A 35 -8.10 -7.00 12.34
CA ILE A 35 -8.72 -6.94 11.01
C ILE A 35 -7.65 -7.25 9.97
N LEU A 36 -8.01 -8.07 8.99
CA LEU A 36 -7.15 -8.40 7.85
C LEU A 36 -6.95 -7.18 6.95
N VAL A 37 -5.70 -6.90 6.60
CA VAL A 37 -5.35 -5.82 5.66
C VAL A 37 -5.11 -6.45 4.30
N ILE A 38 -5.90 -6.07 3.31
CA ILE A 38 -5.66 -6.47 1.93
C ILE A 38 -4.60 -5.55 1.34
N SER A 39 -3.49 -6.11 0.88
CA SER A 39 -2.39 -5.33 0.33
C SER A 39 -2.63 -4.96 -1.14
N ASN A 40 -2.35 -3.71 -1.48
CA ASN A 40 -2.34 -3.27 -2.87
C ASN A 40 -1.22 -3.90 -3.69
N VAL A 41 -0.19 -4.51 -3.07
CA VAL A 41 0.95 -5.10 -3.80
C VAL A 41 0.61 -6.49 -4.34
N ASP A 42 -0.03 -7.34 -3.52
CA ASP A 42 -0.31 -8.74 -3.87
C ASP A 42 -1.81 -9.08 -3.96
N GLY A 43 -2.69 -8.21 -3.50
CA GLY A 43 -4.14 -8.41 -3.49
C GLY A 43 -4.62 -9.45 -2.47
N GLN A 44 -3.78 -9.81 -1.49
CA GLN A 44 -4.05 -10.85 -0.48
C GLN A 44 -4.28 -10.26 0.92
N PRO A 45 -5.03 -10.95 1.79
CA PRO A 45 -5.22 -10.53 3.17
C PRO A 45 -4.01 -10.88 4.05
N HIS A 46 -3.57 -9.92 4.86
CA HIS A 46 -2.44 -10.05 5.79
C HIS A 46 -2.84 -9.63 7.21
N ALA A 47 -2.42 -10.42 8.20
CA ALA A 47 -2.59 -10.13 9.63
C ALA A 47 -1.26 -9.78 10.34
N GLN A 48 -0.14 -10.26 9.79
CA GLN A 48 1.16 -10.19 10.45
C GLN A 48 1.82 -8.82 10.23
N PRO A 49 2.19 -8.09 11.31
CA PRO A 49 2.79 -6.76 11.21
C PRO A 49 4.05 -6.70 10.35
N ALA A 50 4.92 -7.71 10.43
CA ALA A 50 6.15 -7.77 9.66
C ALA A 50 5.88 -7.85 8.14
N THR A 51 4.87 -8.60 7.73
CA THR A 51 4.45 -8.71 6.33
C THR A 51 3.85 -7.40 5.84
N ILE A 52 3.03 -6.75 6.67
CA ILE A 52 2.45 -5.42 6.36
C ILE A 52 3.55 -4.37 6.17
N LYS A 53 4.58 -4.33 7.03
CA LYS A 53 5.71 -3.39 6.87
C LYS A 53 6.40 -3.53 5.51
N LYS A 54 6.69 -4.77 5.11
CA LYS A 54 7.34 -5.05 3.82
C LYS A 54 6.45 -4.62 2.66
N LEU A 55 5.16 -4.94 2.72
CA LEU A 55 4.21 -4.61 1.65
C LEU A 55 3.94 -3.09 1.54
N LEU A 56 3.91 -2.37 2.66
CA LEU A 56 3.79 -0.91 2.66
C LEU A 56 4.98 -0.23 1.97
N ALA A 57 6.19 -0.75 2.16
CA ALA A 57 7.36 -0.24 1.44
C ALA A 57 7.21 -0.43 -0.07
N HIS A 58 6.75 -1.62 -0.50
CA HIS A 58 6.68 -1.99 -1.92
C HIS A 58 5.46 -1.42 -2.67
N GLN A 59 4.49 -0.83 -1.97
CA GLN A 59 3.26 -0.27 -2.58
C GLN A 59 3.54 0.81 -3.62
N GLU A 60 4.64 1.55 -3.45
CA GLU A 60 5.07 2.62 -4.38
C GLU A 60 5.61 2.09 -5.71
N ILE A 61 5.81 0.78 -5.86
CA ILE A 61 6.44 0.16 -7.05
C ILE A 61 5.48 -0.78 -7.76
N ALA A 62 4.58 -1.44 -7.03
CA ALA A 62 3.63 -2.39 -7.58
C ALA A 62 2.24 -2.23 -6.95
N SER A 63 1.23 -2.11 -7.81
CA SER A 63 -0.17 -2.13 -7.41
C SER A 63 -0.94 -3.17 -8.24
N LYS A 64 -1.69 -4.03 -7.57
CA LYS A 64 -2.64 -4.99 -8.14
C LYS A 64 -4.07 -4.61 -7.77
N THR A 65 -4.98 -4.84 -8.70
CA THR A 65 -6.40 -4.60 -8.49
C THR A 65 -7.03 -5.73 -7.67
N ILE A 66 -7.80 -5.35 -6.65
CA ILE A 66 -8.60 -6.25 -5.85
C ILE A 66 -9.89 -6.58 -6.61
N LEU A 67 -9.87 -7.63 -7.42
CA LEU A 67 -11.04 -8.10 -8.21
C LEU A 67 -11.59 -9.46 -7.74
N SER A 68 -10.80 -10.27 -7.01
CA SER A 68 -11.10 -11.71 -6.82
C SER A 68 -11.51 -12.12 -5.40
N ILE A 69 -11.43 -11.24 -4.41
CA ILE A 69 -11.96 -11.53 -3.08
C ILE A 69 -13.45 -11.22 -3.15
N GLY A 70 -14.33 -12.17 -2.81
CA GLY A 70 -15.79 -12.09 -2.93
C GLY A 70 -16.44 -11.00 -2.07
N LEU A 71 -16.05 -9.75 -2.33
CA LEU A 71 -16.36 -8.56 -1.57
C LEU A 71 -17.77 -8.13 -1.98
N LYS A 72 -18.74 -8.34 -1.10
CA LYS A 72 -20.14 -8.02 -1.36
C LYS A 72 -20.51 -6.58 -0.99
N LYS A 73 -19.71 -5.95 -0.12
CA LYS A 73 -19.91 -4.59 0.37
C LYS A 73 -18.55 -3.93 0.57
N SER A 74 -18.43 -2.69 0.13
CA SER A 74 -17.30 -1.80 0.40
C SER A 74 -17.84 -0.45 0.85
N ASN A 75 -17.15 0.17 1.80
CA ASN A 75 -17.35 1.57 2.17
C ASN A 75 -16.04 2.30 1.85
N GLU A 76 -16.11 3.34 1.03
CA GLU A 76 -14.99 4.23 0.80
C GLU A 76 -14.97 5.30 1.90
N LEU A 77 -13.82 5.46 2.55
CA LEU A 77 -13.60 6.48 3.57
C LEU A 77 -12.51 7.43 3.06
N GLY A 78 -12.94 8.55 2.50
CA GLY A 78 -12.09 9.61 1.97
C GLY A 78 -12.91 10.88 1.75
N PRO A 79 -12.28 12.03 1.46
CA PRO A 79 -12.97 13.30 1.26
C PRO A 79 -13.90 13.36 0.03
N GLY A 80 -14.11 12.23 -0.67
CA GLY A 80 -14.83 12.16 -1.93
C GLY A 80 -13.91 12.42 -3.12
N LYS A 81 -14.48 12.36 -4.33
CA LYS A 81 -13.77 12.70 -5.57
C LYS A 81 -13.69 14.22 -5.69
N GLU A 82 -12.48 14.74 -5.88
CA GLU A 82 -12.31 15.99 -6.65
C GLU A 82 -12.78 15.78 -8.10
#